data_AF-A0A524KJP3-F1
#
_entry.id   AF-A0A524KJP3-F1
#
_cell.length_a   1.000
_cell.length_b   1.000
_cell.length_c   1.000
_cell.angle_alpha   90.00
_cell.angle_beta   90.00
_cell.angle_gamma   90.00
#
_symmetry.space_group_name_H-M   'P 1'
#
loop_
_entity.id
_entity.type
_entity.pdbx_description
1 polymer ?
#
loop_
_entity_poly.entity_id
_entity_poly.type
_entity_poly.pdbx_seq_one_letter_code
_entity_poly.pdbx_strand_id
1 'polypeptide(L)'
;MTGLGGPTPEKPSLANGFIDPNEIADLDVTVFVGHGHPDHFDPVIFSWEGIVKKIRYVFGWKAREGPRIVPMAGPRATKTIGRMEIFTVNSDHNQIPEVGYLVKVDGLAILHPGDYMGRPDRFLPDMDYLKKVAGRIDLEFVNLAGGQAQMEILKPRAAFPMHAFGREYIYGAAARGAKERGLRTRIVASENRGDNFLYKKGKIKAGR
;
A
#
# COMPACT_ATOMS: atom_id res chain seq x y z
N MET A 1 -2.58 -10.34 -20.60
CA MET A 1 -2.50 -8.88 -20.42
C MET A 1 -1.21 -8.60 -19.67
N THR A 2 -0.22 -7.99 -20.31
CA THR A 2 0.99 -7.52 -19.61
C THR A 2 0.63 -6.23 -18.90
N GLY A 3 0.35 -6.29 -17.60
CA GLY A 3 0.32 -5.09 -16.76
C GLY A 3 1.66 -4.36 -16.88
N LEU A 4 1.69 -3.09 -16.48
CA LEU A 4 2.86 -2.19 -16.55
C LEU A 4 4.09 -2.67 -15.72
N GLY A 5 4.09 -3.92 -15.25
CA GLY A 5 5.12 -4.55 -14.45
C GLY A 5 6.21 -5.32 -15.21
N GLY A 6 6.18 -5.33 -16.55
CA GLY A 6 7.07 -6.16 -17.36
C GLY A 6 6.60 -7.62 -17.45
N PRO A 7 7.31 -8.48 -18.20
CA PRO A 7 6.94 -9.88 -18.32
C PRO A 7 7.12 -10.59 -16.97
N THR A 8 6.18 -11.48 -16.63
CA THR A 8 6.34 -12.39 -15.50
C THR A 8 7.61 -13.24 -15.71
N PRO A 9 8.53 -13.30 -14.73
CA PRO A 9 9.72 -14.14 -14.85
C PRO A 9 9.34 -15.61 -14.90
N GLU A 10 10.20 -16.44 -15.49
CA GLU A 10 10.02 -17.90 -15.53
C GLU A 10 9.84 -18.50 -14.13
N LYS A 11 10.50 -17.91 -13.14
CA LYS A 11 10.39 -18.26 -11.72
C LYS A 11 9.99 -17.03 -10.91
N PRO A 12 8.69 -16.76 -10.71
CA PRO A 12 8.25 -15.66 -9.83
C PRO A 12 8.68 -15.92 -8.39
N SER A 13 9.05 -14.88 -7.65
CA SER A 13 9.33 -14.95 -6.22
C SER A 13 9.28 -13.58 -5.55
N LEU A 14 9.09 -13.54 -4.23
CA LEU A 14 9.14 -12.31 -3.45
C LEU A 14 10.45 -11.56 -3.69
N ALA A 15 11.57 -12.29 -3.80
CA ALA A 15 12.90 -11.75 -4.02
C ALA A 15 13.09 -11.04 -5.37
N ASN A 16 12.21 -11.27 -6.35
CA ASN A 16 12.20 -10.55 -7.63
C ASN A 16 10.96 -9.66 -7.83
N GLY A 17 10.20 -9.43 -6.76
CA GLY A 17 9.02 -8.57 -6.75
C GLY A 17 7.80 -9.15 -7.45
N PHE A 18 7.75 -10.48 -7.61
CA PHE A 18 6.55 -11.23 -7.97
C PHE A 18 6.10 -12.07 -6.76
N ILE A 19 4.98 -12.77 -6.88
CA ILE A 19 4.49 -13.66 -5.83
C ILE A 19 4.52 -15.10 -6.36
N ASP A 20 5.30 -15.97 -5.73
CA ASP A 20 5.02 -17.41 -5.72
C ASP A 20 4.15 -17.72 -4.49
N PRO A 21 2.90 -18.19 -4.65
CA PRO A 21 2.04 -18.51 -3.52
C PRO A 21 2.62 -19.56 -2.57
N ASN A 22 3.57 -20.39 -3.02
CA ASN A 22 4.24 -21.36 -2.15
C ASN A 22 5.12 -20.68 -1.09
N GLU A 23 5.73 -19.52 -1.38
CA GLU A 23 6.54 -18.77 -0.40
C GLU A 23 5.72 -18.22 0.77
N ILE A 24 4.39 -18.14 0.61
CA ILE A 24 3.45 -17.61 1.60
C ILE A 24 2.38 -18.63 2.01
N ALA A 25 2.52 -19.90 1.62
CA ALA A 25 1.48 -20.93 1.80
C ALA A 25 1.10 -21.17 3.27
N ASP A 26 2.09 -21.09 4.17
CA ASP A 26 1.93 -21.36 5.60
C ASP A 26 1.56 -20.11 6.42
N LEU A 27 1.40 -18.95 5.78
CA LEU A 27 1.08 -17.68 6.44
C LEU A 27 -0.44 -17.44 6.56
N ASP A 28 -0.82 -16.56 7.48
CA ASP A 28 -2.15 -15.93 7.48
C ASP A 28 -2.08 -14.67 6.61
N VAL A 29 -2.64 -14.75 5.40
CA VAL A 29 -2.46 -13.76 4.34
C VAL A 29 -3.71 -12.91 4.18
N THR A 30 -3.52 -11.58 4.19
CA THR A 30 -4.56 -10.60 3.84
C THR A 30 -4.09 -9.78 2.66
N VAL A 31 -4.82 -9.87 1.55
CA VAL A 31 -4.52 -9.10 0.33
C VAL A 31 -5.42 -7.87 0.30
N PHE A 32 -4.84 -6.69 0.20
CA PHE A 32 -5.59 -5.44 0.07
C PHE A 32 -5.60 -4.98 -1.38
N VAL A 33 -6.78 -4.65 -1.91
CA VAL A 33 -6.92 -4.12 -3.27
C VAL A 33 -7.71 -2.82 -3.20
N GLY A 34 -7.07 -1.72 -3.63
CA GLY A 34 -7.63 -0.38 -3.51
C GLY A 34 -8.71 -0.10 -4.55
N HIS A 35 -8.46 -0.44 -5.81
CA HIS A 35 -9.37 -0.21 -6.93
C HIS A 35 -9.09 -1.13 -8.12
N GLY A 36 -9.95 -1.08 -9.14
CA GLY A 36 -9.99 -2.04 -10.25
C GLY A 36 -9.09 -1.75 -11.45
N HIS A 37 -8.17 -0.78 -11.40
CA HIS A 37 -7.26 -0.56 -12.53
C HIS A 37 -6.26 -1.72 -12.69
N PRO A 38 -5.85 -2.07 -13.93
CA PRO A 38 -4.99 -3.24 -14.19
C PRO A 38 -3.59 -3.16 -13.56
N ASP A 39 -3.09 -1.98 -13.21
CA ASP A 39 -1.82 -1.80 -12.50
C ASP A 39 -1.94 -1.97 -10.98
N HIS A 40 -3.16 -2.10 -10.45
CA HIS A 40 -3.46 -2.32 -9.03
C HIS A 40 -4.20 -3.64 -8.75
N PHE A 41 -4.82 -4.25 -9.76
CA PHE A 41 -5.59 -5.48 -9.64
C PHE A 41 -5.35 -6.44 -10.80
N ASP A 42 -5.01 -7.67 -10.46
CA ASP A 42 -4.99 -8.81 -11.38
C ASP A 42 -5.82 -9.96 -10.76
N PRO A 43 -6.83 -10.51 -11.45
CA PRO A 43 -7.62 -11.64 -10.94
C PRO A 43 -6.80 -12.92 -10.67
N VAL A 44 -5.54 -13.00 -11.13
CA VAL A 44 -4.61 -14.10 -10.78
C VAL A 44 -4.50 -14.32 -9.27
N ILE A 45 -4.70 -13.27 -8.44
CA ILE A 45 -4.65 -13.40 -6.98
C ILE A 45 -5.67 -14.40 -6.43
N PHE A 46 -6.76 -14.69 -7.15
CA PHE A 46 -7.75 -15.68 -6.73
C PHE A 46 -7.26 -17.12 -6.95
N SER A 47 -6.30 -17.35 -7.85
CA SER A 47 -5.68 -18.66 -8.00
C SER A 47 -4.89 -19.09 -6.74
N TRP A 48 -4.46 -18.12 -5.94
CA TRP A 48 -3.70 -18.36 -4.71
C TRP A 48 -4.52 -19.10 -3.64
N GLU A 49 -5.85 -19.03 -3.68
CA GLU A 49 -6.75 -19.77 -2.76
C GLU A 49 -6.50 -21.29 -2.79
N GLY A 50 -6.02 -21.81 -3.91
CA GLY A 50 -5.65 -23.22 -4.08
C GLY A 50 -4.43 -23.63 -3.25
N ILE A 51 -3.53 -22.70 -2.94
CA ILE A 51 -2.25 -22.94 -2.26
C ILE A 51 -2.29 -22.37 -0.84
N VAL A 52 -2.59 -21.09 -0.70
CA VAL A 52 -2.61 -20.36 0.58
C VAL A 52 -3.96 -20.57 1.28
N LYS A 53 -4.04 -21.54 2.19
CA LYS A 53 -5.33 -21.93 2.78
C LYS A 53 -5.94 -20.86 3.68
N LYS A 54 -5.10 -20.07 4.36
CA LYS A 54 -5.49 -18.96 5.25
C LYS A 54 -5.35 -17.61 4.54
N ILE A 55 -6.01 -17.46 3.39
CA ILE A 55 -6.07 -16.19 2.65
C ILE A 55 -7.45 -15.53 2.71
N ARG A 56 -7.44 -14.20 2.80
CA ARG A 56 -8.62 -13.32 2.66
C ARG A 56 -8.26 -12.08 1.83
N TYR A 57 -9.26 -11.48 1.20
CA TYR A 57 -9.10 -10.33 0.32
C TYR A 57 -9.95 -9.16 0.79
N VAL A 58 -9.34 -8.00 0.99
CA VAL A 58 -10.00 -6.75 1.36
C VAL A 58 -10.10 -5.88 0.12
N PHE A 59 -11.32 -5.60 -0.33
CA PHE A 59 -11.57 -4.87 -1.58
C PHE A 59 -12.20 -3.51 -1.33
N GLY A 60 -11.65 -2.49 -2.00
CA GLY A 60 -12.14 -1.10 -1.92
C GLY A 60 -13.37 -0.83 -2.78
N TRP A 61 -13.78 -1.80 -3.58
CA TRP A 61 -14.97 -1.76 -4.42
C TRP A 61 -15.67 -3.13 -4.42
N LYS A 62 -16.85 -3.22 -5.04
CA LYS A 62 -17.54 -4.50 -5.22
C LYS A 62 -16.89 -5.31 -6.36
N ALA A 63 -15.80 -6.02 -6.06
CA ALA A 63 -15.09 -6.85 -7.04
C ALA A 63 -15.77 -8.21 -7.29
N ARG A 64 -16.11 -8.91 -6.21
CA ARG A 64 -16.72 -10.24 -6.21
C ARG A 64 -17.37 -10.51 -4.86
N GLU A 65 -18.30 -11.45 -4.81
CA GLU A 65 -18.86 -12.01 -3.57
C GLU A 65 -18.19 -13.35 -3.22
N GLY A 66 -18.04 -13.62 -1.92
CA GLY A 66 -17.49 -14.90 -1.45
C GLY A 66 -17.03 -14.86 0.00
N PRO A 67 -16.83 -16.03 0.63
CA PRO A 67 -16.54 -16.13 2.06
C PRO A 67 -15.16 -15.57 2.45
N ARG A 68 -14.25 -15.42 1.49
CA ARG A 68 -12.91 -14.86 1.68
C ARG A 68 -12.83 -13.36 1.35
N ILE A 69 -13.93 -12.76 0.91
CA ILE A 69 -13.97 -11.35 0.50
C ILE A 69 -14.47 -10.48 1.64
N VAL A 70 -13.73 -9.41 1.93
CA VAL A 70 -14.11 -8.36 2.89
C VAL A 70 -14.31 -7.06 2.12
N PRO A 71 -15.57 -6.65 1.88
CA PRO A 71 -15.84 -5.38 1.21
C PRO A 71 -15.55 -4.21 2.16
N MET A 72 -14.79 -3.24 1.68
CA MET A 72 -14.46 -1.98 2.37
C MET A 72 -14.62 -0.77 1.45
N ALA A 73 -15.63 -0.82 0.58
CA ALA A 73 -16.10 0.35 -0.14
C ALA A 73 -16.58 1.42 0.88
N GLY A 74 -16.10 2.65 0.70
CA GLY A 74 -16.27 3.72 1.67
C GLY A 74 -17.61 4.47 1.60
N PRO A 75 -17.65 5.75 2.05
CA PRO A 75 -16.52 6.54 2.55
C PRO A 75 -16.11 6.18 4.00
N ARG A 76 -14.80 6.23 4.28
CA ARG A 76 -14.22 6.04 5.64
C ARG A 76 -14.69 4.75 6.34
N ALA A 77 -14.77 3.67 5.58
CA ALA A 77 -15.10 2.36 6.11
C ALA A 77 -14.08 1.96 7.18
N THR A 78 -14.56 1.31 8.23
CA THR A 78 -13.73 0.80 9.32
C THR A 78 -14.05 -0.68 9.54
N LYS A 79 -13.02 -1.50 9.73
CA LYS A 79 -13.18 -2.93 9.99
C LYS A 79 -12.08 -3.44 10.91
N THR A 80 -12.45 -4.32 11.84
CA THR A 80 -11.49 -5.12 12.60
C THR A 80 -11.46 -6.54 12.07
N ILE A 81 -10.26 -7.04 11.78
CA ILE A 81 -10.03 -8.43 11.35
C ILE A 81 -8.90 -9.00 12.21
N GLY A 82 -9.25 -9.85 13.17
CA GLY A 82 -8.28 -10.35 14.15
C GLY A 82 -7.62 -9.20 14.90
N ARG A 83 -6.30 -9.05 14.73
CA ARG A 83 -5.48 -7.99 15.36
C ARG A 83 -5.31 -6.74 14.50
N MET A 84 -5.91 -6.70 13.31
CA MET A 84 -5.84 -5.55 12.42
C MET A 84 -7.05 -4.65 12.64
N GLU A 85 -6.82 -3.35 12.83
CA GLU A 85 -7.83 -2.31 12.65
C GLU A 85 -7.57 -1.64 11.31
N ILE A 86 -8.57 -1.61 10.43
CA ILE A 86 -8.46 -1.12 9.05
C ILE A 86 -9.39 0.07 8.90
N PHE A 87 -8.87 1.17 8.34
CA PHE A 87 -9.58 2.40 8.06
C PHE A 87 -9.36 2.78 6.60
N THR A 88 -10.33 3.46 5.98
CA THR A 88 -10.21 3.91 4.59
C THR A 88 -10.24 5.43 4.45
N VAL A 89 -9.59 5.91 3.40
CA VAL A 89 -9.92 7.18 2.74
C VAL A 89 -10.28 6.87 1.29
N ASN A 90 -11.07 7.73 0.65
CA ASN A 90 -11.72 7.40 -0.61
C ASN A 90 -11.53 8.53 -1.62
N SER A 91 -11.24 8.14 -2.86
CA SER A 91 -11.19 9.01 -4.03
C SER A 91 -11.87 8.30 -5.20
N ASP A 92 -11.88 8.95 -6.34
CA ASP A 92 -12.22 8.34 -7.61
C ASP A 92 -11.24 8.86 -8.66
N HIS A 93 -10.83 7.97 -9.57
CA HIS A 93 -10.05 8.32 -10.75
C HIS A 93 -10.70 7.68 -11.97
N ASN A 94 -10.92 8.46 -13.04
CA ASN A 94 -11.59 8.00 -14.25
C ASN A 94 -12.92 7.26 -13.99
N GLN A 95 -13.69 7.73 -13.00
CA GLN A 95 -14.98 7.15 -12.58
C GLN A 95 -14.86 5.76 -11.92
N ILE A 96 -13.65 5.33 -11.57
CA ILE A 96 -13.40 4.11 -10.80
C ILE A 96 -13.23 4.51 -9.33
N PRO A 97 -14.03 3.95 -8.40
CA PRO A 97 -13.87 4.19 -6.98
C PRO A 97 -12.54 3.67 -6.46
N GLU A 98 -11.90 4.47 -5.61
CA GLU A 98 -10.59 4.18 -5.02
C GLU A 98 -10.61 4.21 -3.51
N VAL A 99 -9.74 3.37 -2.94
CA VAL A 99 -9.53 3.25 -1.50
C VAL A 99 -8.05 3.28 -1.16
N GLY A 100 -7.69 4.21 -0.29
CA GLY A 100 -6.46 4.18 0.48
C GLY A 100 -6.70 3.52 1.84
N TYR A 101 -5.80 2.63 2.26
CA TYR A 101 -5.92 1.89 3.52
C TYR A 101 -4.94 2.38 4.56
N LEU A 102 -5.44 2.67 5.76
CA LEU A 102 -4.64 2.72 6.97
C LEU A 102 -4.89 1.43 7.76
N VAL A 103 -3.84 0.66 8.01
CA VAL A 103 -3.89 -0.57 8.79
C VAL A 103 -3.09 -0.39 10.07
N LYS A 104 -3.74 -0.57 11.21
CA LYS A 104 -3.06 -0.70 12.51
C LYS A 104 -2.92 -2.18 12.85
N VAL A 105 -1.70 -2.63 13.06
CA VAL A 105 -1.39 -4.03 13.38
C VAL A 105 -0.07 -4.11 14.13
N ASP A 106 0.01 -4.95 15.16
CA ASP A 106 1.25 -5.20 15.92
C ASP A 106 1.94 -3.94 16.46
N GLY A 107 1.12 -2.95 16.85
CA GLY A 107 1.60 -1.68 17.37
C GLY A 107 2.16 -0.73 16.30
N LEU A 108 1.97 -1.03 15.02
CA LEU A 108 2.32 -0.18 13.88
C LEU A 108 1.07 0.41 13.25
N ALA A 109 1.18 1.64 12.73
CA ALA A 109 0.21 2.21 11.79
C ALA A 109 0.84 2.34 10.40
N ILE A 110 0.28 1.63 9.41
CA ILE A 110 0.78 1.52 8.04
C ILE A 110 -0.25 2.12 7.09
N LEU A 111 0.14 3.13 6.32
CA LEU A 111 -0.70 3.79 5.33
C LEU A 111 -0.26 3.40 3.91
N HIS A 112 -1.16 2.78 3.16
CA HIS A 112 -1.02 2.57 1.73
C HIS A 112 -2.16 3.29 1.00
N PRO A 113 -1.92 4.52 0.50
CA PRO A 113 -2.98 5.35 -0.10
C PRO A 113 -3.41 4.85 -1.49
N GLY A 114 -2.63 3.98 -2.14
CA GLY A 114 -2.87 3.62 -3.55
C GLY A 114 -2.74 4.86 -4.43
N ASP A 115 -3.76 5.11 -5.25
CA ASP A 115 -3.86 6.28 -6.12
C ASP A 115 -4.64 7.45 -5.51
N TYR A 116 -4.91 7.39 -4.20
CA TYR A 116 -5.58 8.49 -3.51
C TYR A 116 -4.84 9.82 -3.70
N MET A 117 -5.50 10.73 -4.41
CA MET A 117 -5.11 12.14 -4.53
C MET A 117 -5.98 13.05 -3.64
N GLY A 118 -7.14 12.53 -3.21
CA GLY A 118 -8.16 13.28 -2.49
C GLY A 118 -8.85 14.33 -3.36
N ARG A 119 -10.13 14.59 -3.09
CA ARG A 119 -10.80 15.75 -3.68
C ARG A 119 -10.37 17.03 -2.95
N PRO A 120 -10.33 18.21 -3.61
CA PRO A 120 -9.95 19.46 -2.95
C PRO A 120 -10.74 19.76 -1.66
N ASP A 121 -12.04 19.40 -1.63
CA ASP A 121 -12.91 19.59 -0.47
C ASP A 121 -12.75 18.54 0.64
N ARG A 122 -12.06 17.42 0.34
CA ARG A 122 -11.92 16.27 1.26
C ARG A 122 -10.49 15.99 1.71
N PHE A 123 -9.50 16.45 0.96
CA PHE A 123 -8.10 16.15 1.21
C PHE A 123 -7.68 16.50 2.65
N LEU A 124 -7.83 17.76 3.07
CA LEU A 124 -7.48 18.16 4.44
C LEU A 124 -8.33 17.44 5.52
N PRO A 125 -9.67 17.36 5.40
CA PRO A 125 -10.48 16.57 6.31
C PRO A 125 -10.08 15.09 6.42
N ASP A 126 -9.58 14.48 5.35
CA ASP A 126 -9.10 13.10 5.34
C ASP A 126 -7.73 12.99 6.03
N MET A 127 -6.85 13.99 5.87
CA MET A 127 -5.60 14.04 6.62
C MET A 127 -5.84 14.15 8.13
N ASP A 128 -6.79 14.98 8.55
CA ASP A 128 -7.17 15.11 9.95
C ASP A 128 -7.79 13.83 10.50
N TYR A 129 -8.62 13.17 9.69
CA TYR A 129 -9.17 11.86 10.01
C TYR A 129 -8.06 10.83 10.21
N LEU A 130 -7.13 10.69 9.25
CA LEU A 130 -6.01 9.75 9.31
C LEU A 130 -5.12 10.01 10.53
N LYS A 131 -4.81 11.28 10.84
CA LYS A 131 -4.08 11.64 12.07
C LYS A 131 -4.82 11.19 13.33
N LYS A 132 -6.14 11.43 13.38
CA LYS A 132 -6.97 11.05 14.53
C LYS A 132 -6.98 9.55 14.75
N VAL A 133 -7.17 8.75 13.69
CA VAL A 133 -7.29 7.28 13.84
C VAL A 133 -5.94 6.58 13.97
N ALA A 134 -4.89 7.11 13.34
CA ALA A 134 -3.54 6.55 13.44
C ALA A 134 -2.83 6.95 14.74
N GLY A 135 -3.09 8.17 15.24
CA GLY A 135 -2.24 8.87 16.20
C GLY A 135 -0.93 9.30 15.53
N ARG A 136 -0.08 8.33 15.16
CA ARG A 136 1.13 8.56 14.36
C ARG A 136 1.32 7.42 13.36
N ILE A 137 1.58 7.77 12.10
CA ILE A 137 1.89 6.80 11.06
C ILE A 137 3.36 6.39 11.16
N ASP A 138 3.61 5.09 11.22
CA ASP A 138 4.95 4.52 11.23
C ASP A 138 5.49 4.42 9.80
N LEU A 139 4.70 3.84 8.90
CA LEU A 139 5.07 3.59 7.51
C LEU A 139 4.01 4.17 6.58
N GLU A 140 4.43 4.92 5.58
CA GLU A 140 3.57 5.41 4.51
C GLU A 140 4.15 5.04 3.15
N PHE A 141 3.32 4.54 2.24
CA PHE A 141 3.67 4.45 0.82
C PHE A 141 3.22 5.72 0.13
N VAL A 142 4.08 6.32 -0.70
CA VAL A 142 3.85 7.64 -1.30
C VAL A 142 3.75 7.50 -2.80
N ASN A 143 2.54 7.68 -3.33
CA ASN A 143 2.37 7.81 -4.77
C ASN A 143 3.04 9.12 -5.23
N LEU A 144 4.01 9.02 -6.13
CA LEU A 144 4.77 10.19 -6.59
C LEU A 144 3.99 11.14 -7.51
N ALA A 145 2.83 10.73 -8.03
CA ALA A 145 1.97 11.60 -8.84
C ALA A 145 1.22 12.68 -8.04
N GLY A 146 1.27 12.65 -6.70
CA GLY A 146 0.64 13.69 -5.86
C GLY A 146 0.65 13.46 -4.35
N GLY A 147 1.14 12.32 -3.87
CA GLY A 147 1.18 11.98 -2.45
C GLY A 147 2.18 12.77 -1.59
N GLN A 148 2.97 13.67 -2.18
CA GLN A 148 3.96 14.45 -1.42
C GLN A 148 3.30 15.35 -0.37
N ALA A 149 2.23 16.06 -0.72
CA ALA A 149 1.52 16.93 0.22
C ALA A 149 0.93 16.13 1.39
N GLN A 150 0.39 14.94 1.10
CA GLN A 150 -0.14 14.00 2.10
C GLN A 150 0.94 13.62 3.12
N MET A 151 2.09 13.14 2.64
CA MET A 151 3.21 12.76 3.49
C MET A 151 3.73 13.94 4.34
N GLU A 152 3.78 15.15 3.80
CA GLU A 152 4.24 16.33 4.55
C GLU A 152 3.27 16.76 5.66
N ILE A 153 1.97 16.53 5.46
CA ILE A 153 0.94 16.78 6.46
C ILE A 153 0.94 15.70 7.54
N LEU A 154 1.03 14.42 7.13
CA LEU A 154 0.93 13.25 8.00
C LEU A 154 2.23 12.96 8.77
N LYS A 155 3.38 13.35 8.22
CA LYS A 155 4.71 13.24 8.85
C LYS A 155 4.99 11.83 9.40
N PRO A 156 4.91 10.78 8.55
CA PRO A 156 5.16 9.41 8.99
C PRO A 156 6.61 9.27 9.47
N ARG A 157 6.90 8.23 10.28
CA ARG A 157 8.29 7.98 10.69
C ARG A 157 9.17 7.63 9.49
N ALA A 158 8.66 6.81 8.58
CA ALA A 158 9.28 6.50 7.32
C ALA A 158 8.26 6.49 6.18
N ALA A 159 8.73 6.83 4.98
CA ALA A 159 7.94 6.81 3.78
C ALA A 159 8.67 6.11 2.63
N PHE A 160 7.93 5.37 1.83
CA PHE A 160 8.39 4.62 0.67
C PHE A 160 7.74 5.19 -0.60
N PRO A 161 8.47 5.96 -1.42
CA PRO A 161 8.00 6.33 -2.74
C PRO A 161 7.64 5.08 -3.55
N MET A 162 6.52 5.13 -4.28
CA MET A 162 6.03 4.02 -5.10
C MET A 162 5.46 4.53 -6.43
N HIS A 163 4.85 3.64 -7.23
CA HIS A 163 4.10 3.98 -8.44
C HIS A 163 4.92 4.72 -9.51
N ALA A 164 6.19 4.30 -9.73
CA ALA A 164 7.08 4.93 -10.72
C ALA A 164 7.04 4.28 -12.10
N PHE A 165 6.32 3.15 -12.26
CA PHE A 165 6.19 2.40 -13.50
C PHE A 165 7.55 2.01 -14.12
N GLY A 166 8.41 1.33 -13.35
CA GLY A 166 9.74 0.90 -13.83
C GLY A 166 10.80 2.00 -13.81
N ARG A 167 10.54 3.11 -13.11
CA ARG A 167 11.47 4.24 -12.93
C ARG A 167 11.91 4.39 -11.48
N GLU A 168 12.14 3.30 -10.78
CA GLU A 168 12.48 3.27 -9.35
C GLU A 168 13.70 4.15 -9.01
N TYR A 169 14.59 4.41 -9.98
CA TYR A 169 15.71 5.35 -9.85
C TYR A 169 15.29 6.77 -9.40
N ILE A 170 14.04 7.20 -9.65
CA ILE A 170 13.53 8.51 -9.21
C ILE A 170 13.31 8.59 -7.68
N TYR A 171 13.17 7.45 -7.01
CA TYR A 171 12.96 7.41 -5.56
C TYR A 171 14.17 7.97 -4.80
N GLY A 172 15.38 7.74 -5.32
CA GLY A 172 16.60 8.34 -4.77
C GLY A 172 16.60 9.87 -4.84
N ALA A 173 16.04 10.46 -5.91
CA ALA A 173 15.90 11.90 -6.03
C ALA A 173 14.88 12.46 -5.01
N ALA A 174 13.74 11.78 -4.82
CA ALA A 174 12.77 12.13 -3.78
C ALA A 174 13.39 12.10 -2.38
N ALA A 175 14.21 11.08 -2.09
CA ALA A 175 14.91 10.96 -0.80
C ALA A 175 15.93 12.09 -0.57
N ARG A 176 16.70 12.46 -1.60
CA ARG A 176 17.64 13.61 -1.53
C ARG A 176 16.91 14.92 -1.31
N GLY A 177 15.86 15.20 -2.09
CA GLY A 177 15.08 16.43 -1.96
C GLY A 177 14.42 16.57 -0.58
N ALA A 178 13.92 15.48 0.00
CA ALA A 178 13.40 15.48 1.38
C ALA A 178 14.48 15.81 2.42
N LYS A 179 15.70 15.30 2.24
CA LYS A 179 16.84 15.57 3.12
C LYS A 179 17.29 17.03 3.03
N GLU A 180 17.40 17.57 1.81
CA GLU A 180 17.76 18.97 1.56
C GLU A 180 16.75 19.94 2.19
N ARG A 181 15.47 19.56 2.20
CA ARG A 181 14.39 20.32 2.86
C ARG A 181 14.30 20.10 4.37
N GLY A 182 15.16 19.26 4.95
CA GLY A 182 15.16 18.98 6.39
C GLY A 182 13.91 18.27 6.90
N LEU A 183 13.25 17.46 6.06
CA LEU A 183 12.07 16.70 6.50
C LEU A 183 12.46 15.68 7.58
N ARG A 184 11.63 15.58 8.63
CA ARG A 184 11.82 14.58 9.70
C ARG A 184 11.49 13.16 9.26
N THR A 185 10.65 13.02 8.24
CA THR A 185 10.27 11.75 7.64
C THR A 185 11.48 11.11 6.96
N ARG A 186 11.79 9.86 7.30
CA ARG A 186 12.82 9.10 6.59
C ARG A 186 12.25 8.56 5.28
N ILE A 187 12.71 9.10 4.15
CA ILE A 187 12.39 8.54 2.84
C ILE A 187 13.30 7.35 2.56
N VAL A 188 12.71 6.23 2.17
CA VAL A 188 13.42 5.00 1.80
C VAL A 188 13.15 4.70 0.34
N ALA A 189 14.20 4.77 -0.47
CA ALA A 189 14.15 4.44 -1.88
C ALA A 189 14.44 2.94 -2.05
N SER A 190 13.48 2.19 -2.58
CA SER A 190 13.75 0.89 -3.19
C SER A 190 14.46 1.11 -4.53
N GLU A 191 15.43 0.28 -4.84
CA GLU A 191 16.21 0.34 -6.08
C GLU A 191 15.75 -0.74 -7.06
N ASN A 192 15.31 -1.90 -6.53
CA ASN A 192 14.91 -3.05 -7.34
C ASN A 192 13.57 -3.64 -6.88
N ARG A 193 12.90 -4.33 -7.81
CA ARG A 193 11.78 -5.21 -7.50
C ARG A 193 12.26 -6.34 -6.59
N GLY A 194 11.54 -6.56 -5.49
CA GLY A 194 11.88 -7.58 -4.50
C GLY A 194 12.81 -7.09 -3.39
N ASP A 195 13.23 -5.83 -3.40
CA ASP A 195 13.92 -5.23 -2.26
C ASP A 195 13.09 -5.41 -0.98
N ASN A 196 13.73 -5.97 0.04
CA ASN A 196 13.12 -6.21 1.34
C ASN A 196 13.68 -5.23 2.39
N PHE A 197 12.86 -4.89 3.39
CA PHE A 197 13.24 -3.94 4.43
C PHE A 197 12.81 -4.42 5.81
N LEU A 198 13.70 -4.32 6.80
CA LEU A 198 13.36 -4.51 8.20
C LEU A 198 13.12 -3.17 8.89
N TYR A 199 11.92 -2.97 9.40
CA TYR A 199 11.55 -1.84 10.24
C TYR A 199 11.57 -2.20 11.73
N LYS A 200 12.23 -1.37 12.55
CA LYS A 200 12.17 -1.48 14.02
C LYS A 200 12.28 -0.10 14.66
N LYS A 201 11.21 0.34 15.33
CA LYS A 201 11.17 1.58 16.14
C LYS A 201 11.68 2.81 15.37
N GLY A 202 11.24 3.01 14.13
CA GLY A 202 11.66 4.14 13.29
C GLY A 202 12.99 3.95 12.54
N LYS A 203 13.67 2.81 12.72
CA LYS A 203 14.89 2.47 11.97
C LYS A 203 14.54 1.49 10.87
N ILE A 204 15.09 1.73 9.68
CA ILE A 204 14.97 0.85 8.52
C ILE A 204 16.36 0.38 8.10
N LYS A 205 16.45 -0.91 7.79
CA LYS A 205 17.61 -1.55 7.15
C LYS A 205 17.12 -2.35 5.94
N ALA A 206 17.92 -2.44 4.89
CA ALA A 206 17.70 -3.44 3.86
C ALA A 206 17.69 -4.83 4.52
N GLY A 207 16.79 -5.69 4.08
CA GLY A 207 16.86 -7.10 4.39
C GLY A 207 18.01 -7.76 3.64
N ARG A 208 18.30 -8.99 4.05
CA ARG A 208 19.19 -9.90 3.32
C ARG A 208 18.33 -10.93 2.61
#